data_AF-A0A2L0F0V3-F1
#
_entry.id   AF-A0A2L0F0V3-F1
#
_cell.length_a   1.000
_cell.length_b   1.000
_cell.length_c   1.000
_cell.angle_alpha   90.00
_cell.angle_beta   90.00
_cell.angle_gamma   90.00
#
_symmetry.space_group_name_H-M   'P 1'
#
loop_
_entity.id
_entity.type
_entity.pdbx_description
1 polymer ?
#
loop_
_entity_poly.entity_id
_entity_poly.type
_entity_poly.pdbx_seq_one_letter_code
_entity_poly.pdbx_strand_id
1 'polypeptide(L)'
;MTPRNGARRTTPPAPEVSNVMSSSSPCLMILVAGPYRSGTNDDPALIAANVHAMNDMALALFRAGHLPVLGEWYALPLIEHAGSRQIGDEIFNEIFHPVARRLVARCDACLRIGGPSKGADEMVELSRSLGKQIFFSLNDVPGCG
;
A
#
# COMPACT_ATOMS: atom_id res chain seq x y z
N MET A 1 9.96 54.74 -4.18
CA MET A 1 10.29 53.29 -4.23
C MET A 1 9.26 52.58 -3.34
N THR A 2 8.16 52.14 -3.91
CA THR A 2 7.03 51.50 -3.21
C THR A 2 7.25 49.99 -3.15
N PRO A 3 7.06 49.31 -2.00
CA PRO A 3 7.19 47.87 -1.95
C PRO A 3 5.92 47.21 -2.53
N ARG A 4 6.12 46.27 -3.46
CA ARG A 4 5.08 45.41 -4.02
C ARG A 4 4.60 44.44 -2.94
N ASN A 5 3.30 44.50 -2.64
CA ASN A 5 2.62 43.59 -1.75
C ASN A 5 2.47 42.22 -2.44
N GLY A 6 3.27 41.24 -2.05
CA GLY A 6 3.22 39.87 -2.57
C GLY A 6 2.05 39.10 -1.95
N ALA A 7 0.97 38.92 -2.71
CA ALA A 7 -0.15 38.09 -2.30
C ALA A 7 0.30 36.62 -2.14
N ARG A 8 0.47 36.17 -0.89
CA ARG A 8 0.64 34.76 -0.55
C ARG A 8 -0.66 34.03 -0.93
N ARG A 9 -0.62 33.19 -1.97
CA ARG A 9 -1.68 32.22 -2.22
C ARG A 9 -1.60 31.18 -1.10
N THR A 10 -2.54 31.24 -0.17
CA THR A 10 -2.72 30.21 0.86
C THR A 10 -3.32 28.98 0.19
N THR A 11 -2.59 27.88 0.19
CA THR A 11 -3.14 26.55 -0.11
C THR A 11 -4.27 26.28 0.88
N PRO A 12 -5.44 25.77 0.43
CA PRO A 12 -6.52 25.42 1.33
C PRO A 12 -6.03 24.35 2.33
N PRO A 13 -6.51 24.39 3.59
CA PRO A 13 -6.17 23.38 4.58
C PRO A 13 -6.66 22.00 4.12
N ALA A 14 -5.92 20.95 4.47
CA ALA A 14 -6.39 19.58 4.28
C ALA A 14 -7.74 19.41 5.00
N PRO A 15 -8.70 18.66 4.42
CA PRO A 15 -10.01 18.48 5.02
C PRO A 15 -9.91 17.85 6.41
N GLU A 16 -10.71 18.33 7.37
CA GLU A 16 -10.82 17.75 8.71
C GLU A 16 -11.37 16.31 8.65
N VAL A 17 -10.91 15.45 9.57
CA VAL A 17 -11.24 14.00 9.63
C VAL A 17 -12.75 13.74 9.65
N SER A 18 -13.52 14.64 10.24
CA SER A 18 -14.99 14.62 10.30
C SER A 18 -15.66 14.67 8.92
N ASN A 19 -15.02 15.31 7.94
CA ASN A 19 -15.55 15.46 6.58
C ASN A 19 -15.23 14.25 5.66
N VAL A 20 -14.39 13.31 6.12
CA VAL A 20 -13.98 12.12 5.35
C VAL A 20 -15.08 11.05 5.33
N MET A 21 -16.00 11.07 6.30
CA MET A 21 -16.99 10.00 6.52
C MET A 21 -18.37 10.26 5.88
N SER A 22 -18.54 11.33 5.09
CA SER A 22 -19.85 11.74 4.56
C SER A 22 -20.19 11.26 3.14
N SER A 23 -19.50 10.27 2.58
CA SER A 23 -19.88 9.64 1.30
C SER A 23 -20.57 8.28 1.52
N SER A 24 -21.53 7.97 0.65
CA SER A 24 -22.48 6.85 0.73
C SER A 24 -21.88 5.46 0.44
N SER A 25 -20.55 5.35 0.25
CA SER A 25 -19.84 4.09 0.10
C SER A 25 -18.86 3.90 1.26
N PRO A 26 -18.80 2.71 1.89
CA PRO A 26 -17.91 2.49 3.02
C PRO A 26 -16.45 2.70 2.60
N CYS A 27 -15.75 3.58 3.31
CA CYS A 27 -14.29 3.66 3.24
C CYS A 27 -13.72 2.31 3.70
N LEU A 28 -12.80 1.74 2.92
CA LEU A 28 -12.19 0.44 3.18
C LEU A 28 -10.71 0.66 3.44
N MET A 29 -10.14 -0.08 4.39
CA MET A 29 -8.71 -0.27 4.50
C MET A 29 -8.28 -1.44 3.61
N ILE A 30 -7.49 -1.16 2.58
CA ILE A 30 -7.19 -2.14 1.53
C ILE A 30 -5.67 -2.39 1.47
N LEU A 31 -5.26 -3.64 1.69
CA LEU A 31 -3.89 -4.08 1.45
C LEU A 31 -3.65 -4.24 -0.06
N VAL A 32 -2.64 -3.56 -0.60
CA VAL A 32 -2.16 -3.81 -1.96
C VAL A 32 -1.07 -4.88 -1.91
N ALA A 33 -1.34 -6.04 -2.49
CA ALA A 33 -0.44 -7.19 -2.51
C ALA A 33 0.11 -7.45 -3.92
N GLY A 34 1.39 -7.13 -4.13
CA GLY A 34 2.10 -7.33 -5.40
C GLY A 34 3.43 -8.07 -5.23
N PRO A 35 4.11 -8.42 -6.33
CA PRO A 35 5.50 -8.88 -6.24
C PRO A 35 6.36 -7.80 -5.60
N TYR A 36 7.19 -8.17 -4.62
CA TYR A 36 8.31 -7.33 -4.17
C TYR A 36 9.57 -7.73 -4.94
N ARG A 37 10.14 -8.90 -4.59
CA ARG A 37 11.32 -9.47 -5.26
C ARG A 37 11.01 -10.49 -6.36
N SER A 38 9.77 -10.99 -6.47
CA SER A 38 9.43 -12.00 -7.46
C SER A 38 9.58 -11.46 -8.88
N GLY A 39 10.23 -12.24 -9.75
CA GLY A 39 10.53 -11.84 -11.14
C GLY A 39 11.68 -10.85 -11.31
N THR A 40 12.38 -10.48 -10.23
CA THR A 40 13.44 -9.44 -10.27
C THR A 40 14.87 -10.01 -10.26
N ASN A 41 15.05 -11.26 -9.85
CA ASN A 41 16.39 -11.81 -9.53
C ASN A 41 17.18 -10.93 -8.55
N ASP A 42 16.45 -10.29 -7.62
CA ASP A 42 16.95 -9.32 -6.65
C ASP A 42 17.62 -8.07 -7.28
N ASP A 43 17.30 -7.76 -8.54
CA ASP A 43 17.67 -6.51 -9.22
C ASP A 43 16.94 -5.32 -8.55
N PRO A 44 17.69 -4.32 -8.01
CA PRO A 44 17.09 -3.20 -7.30
C PRO A 44 16.13 -2.34 -8.15
N ALA A 45 16.38 -2.19 -9.45
CA ALA A 45 15.55 -1.38 -10.33
C ALA A 45 14.21 -2.08 -10.62
N LEU A 46 14.23 -3.41 -10.79
CA LEU A 46 13.00 -4.20 -10.95
C LEU A 46 12.20 -4.26 -9.66
N ILE A 47 12.85 -4.35 -8.49
CA ILE A 47 12.18 -4.24 -7.19
C ILE A 47 11.53 -2.85 -7.04
N ALA A 48 12.24 -1.78 -7.39
CA ALA A 48 11.69 -0.44 -7.33
C ALA A 48 10.48 -0.26 -8.25
N ALA A 49 10.52 -0.83 -9.47
CA ALA A 49 9.40 -0.81 -10.40
C ALA A 49 8.16 -1.55 -9.86
N ASN A 50 8.38 -2.70 -9.21
CA ASN A 50 7.33 -3.44 -8.53
C ASN A 50 6.65 -2.63 -7.41
N VAL A 51 7.45 -1.98 -6.55
CA VAL A 51 6.95 -1.11 -5.48
C VAL A 51 6.23 0.11 -6.06
N HIS A 52 6.72 0.67 -7.15
CA HIS A 52 6.07 1.78 -7.86
C HIS A 52 4.68 1.38 -8.35
N ALA A 53 4.54 0.21 -8.99
CA ALA A 53 3.24 -0.29 -9.44
C ALA A 53 2.25 -0.49 -8.28
N MET A 54 2.70 -0.94 -7.11
CA MET A 54 1.85 -1.01 -5.91
C MET A 54 1.46 0.37 -5.38
N ASN A 55 2.37 1.34 -5.42
CA ASN A 55 2.08 2.73 -5.03
C ASN A 55 1.07 3.39 -5.99
N ASP A 56 1.11 3.10 -7.29
CA ASP A 56 0.13 3.61 -8.26
C ASP A 56 -1.29 3.14 -7.91
N MET A 57 -1.44 1.88 -7.53
CA MET A 57 -2.71 1.32 -7.07
C MET A 57 -3.14 1.95 -5.75
N ALA A 58 -2.22 2.10 -4.79
CA ALA A 58 -2.51 2.79 -3.55
C ALA A 58 -3.03 4.22 -3.78
N LEU A 59 -2.39 4.97 -4.68
CA LEU A 59 -2.83 6.32 -5.02
C LEU A 59 -4.23 6.34 -5.65
N ALA A 60 -4.55 5.38 -6.51
CA ALA A 60 -5.89 5.26 -7.09
C ALA A 60 -6.94 4.96 -6.01
N LEU A 61 -6.66 4.01 -5.12
CA LEU A 61 -7.53 3.68 -3.99
C LEU A 61 -7.77 4.88 -3.06
N PHE A 62 -6.70 5.62 -2.74
CA PHE A 62 -6.82 6.84 -1.94
C PHE A 62 -7.73 7.88 -2.60
N ARG A 63 -7.58 8.09 -3.92
CA ARG A 63 -8.42 9.02 -4.69
C ARG A 63 -9.88 8.58 -4.76
N ALA A 64 -10.16 7.28 -4.67
CA ALA A 64 -11.50 6.72 -4.57
C ALA A 64 -12.10 6.81 -3.16
N GLY A 65 -11.35 7.33 -2.17
CA GLY A 65 -11.82 7.52 -0.79
C GLY A 65 -11.53 6.33 0.14
N HIS A 66 -10.70 5.38 -0.28
CA HIS A 66 -10.23 4.28 0.56
C HIS A 66 -8.93 4.62 1.28
N LEU A 67 -8.56 3.81 2.27
CA LEU A 67 -7.27 3.86 2.95
C LEU A 67 -6.36 2.73 2.44
N PRO A 68 -5.45 2.99 1.49
CA PRO A 68 -4.53 1.96 1.01
C PRO A 68 -3.43 1.67 2.04
N VAL A 69 -2.95 0.42 2.09
CA VAL A 69 -1.72 0.05 2.79
C VAL A 69 -0.87 -0.92 1.97
N LEU A 70 0.44 -0.82 2.12
CA LEU A 70 1.42 -1.78 1.61
C LEU A 70 2.20 -2.37 2.78
N GLY A 71 2.62 -3.64 2.69
CA GLY A 71 3.50 -4.25 3.69
C GLY A 71 4.86 -3.54 3.76
N GLU A 72 5.37 -3.16 2.60
CA GLU A 72 6.68 -2.55 2.39
C GLU A 72 6.84 -1.21 3.12
N TRP A 73 5.77 -0.42 3.22
CA TRP A 73 5.79 0.87 3.92
C TRP A 73 6.11 0.74 5.41
N TYR A 74 5.73 -0.38 6.01
CA TYR A 74 6.00 -0.68 7.42
C TYR A 74 7.26 -1.53 7.58
N ALA A 75 7.44 -2.53 6.72
CA ALA A 75 8.51 -3.51 6.86
C ALA A 75 9.88 -2.92 6.52
N LEU A 76 10.03 -2.22 5.39
CA LEU A 76 11.35 -1.81 4.89
C LEU A 76 12.09 -0.86 5.84
N PRO A 77 11.45 0.20 6.41
CA PRO A 77 12.13 1.06 7.38
C PRO A 77 12.56 0.31 8.64
N LEU A 78 11.76 -0.67 9.09
CA LEU A 78 12.09 -1.48 10.28
C LEU A 78 13.24 -2.45 10.01
N ILE A 79 13.25 -3.08 8.83
CA ILE A 79 14.32 -3.99 8.37
C ILE A 79 15.65 -3.25 8.26
N GLU A 80 15.64 -2.06 7.65
CA GLU A 80 16.81 -1.19 7.56
C GLU A 80 17.31 -0.81 8.95
N HIS A 81 16.42 -0.34 9.83
CA HIS A 81 16.78 0.09 11.17
C HIS A 81 17.29 -1.06 12.06
N ALA A 82 16.76 -2.27 11.88
CA ALA A 82 17.22 -3.46 12.58
C ALA A 82 18.59 -3.97 12.10
N GLY A 83 19.11 -3.43 10.99
CA GLY A 83 20.46 -3.73 10.50
C GLY A 83 20.54 -4.88 9.51
N SER A 84 19.45 -5.20 8.80
CA SER A 84 19.49 -6.12 7.68
C SER A 84 20.50 -5.66 6.62
N ARG A 85 21.24 -6.60 6.05
CA ARG A 85 22.31 -6.33 5.08
C ARG A 85 21.94 -6.78 3.67
N GLN A 86 21.01 -7.71 3.54
CA GLN A 86 20.59 -8.24 2.25
C GLN A 86 19.17 -8.79 2.30
N ILE A 87 18.50 -8.78 1.15
CA ILE A 87 17.18 -9.38 0.98
C ILE A 87 17.24 -10.87 1.37
N GLY A 88 16.35 -11.27 2.25
CA GLY A 88 16.23 -12.66 2.69
C GLY A 88 17.21 -13.10 3.78
N ASP A 89 17.96 -12.19 4.39
CA ASP A 89 18.64 -12.48 5.66
C ASP A 89 17.66 -12.70 6.83
N GLU A 90 18.19 -13.05 8.00
CA GLU A 90 17.39 -13.39 9.18
C GLU A 90 16.45 -12.24 9.58
N ILE A 91 16.97 -11.01 9.65
CA ILE A 91 16.21 -9.81 10.00
C ILE A 91 15.12 -9.53 8.96
N PHE A 92 15.46 -9.63 7.66
CA PHE A 92 14.50 -9.45 6.59
C PHE A 92 13.34 -10.45 6.73
N ASN A 93 13.64 -11.73 6.93
CA ASN A 93 12.63 -12.78 7.03
C ASN A 93 11.80 -12.68 8.31
N GLU A 94 12.40 -12.24 9.41
CA GLU A 94 11.72 -11.98 10.69
C GLU A 94 10.65 -10.89 10.57
N ILE A 95 10.89 -9.87 9.74
CA ILE A 95 10.05 -8.67 9.71
C ILE A 95 9.11 -8.64 8.51
N PHE A 96 9.60 -8.93 7.30
CA PHE A 96 8.90 -8.61 6.04
C PHE A 96 7.50 -9.24 5.94
N HIS A 97 7.41 -10.58 5.85
CA HIS A 97 6.11 -11.26 5.79
C HIS A 97 5.32 -11.14 7.10
N PRO A 98 5.92 -11.23 8.30
CA PRO A 98 5.19 -11.06 9.55
C PRO A 98 4.49 -9.70 9.71
N VAL A 99 5.04 -8.61 9.16
CA VAL A 99 4.35 -7.30 9.11
C VAL A 99 3.14 -7.37 8.18
N ALA A 100 3.29 -7.89 6.96
CA ALA A 100 2.20 -8.01 5.99
C ALA A 100 1.03 -8.85 6.54
N ARG A 101 1.33 -9.99 7.18
CA ARG A 101 0.30 -10.84 7.83
C ARG A 101 -0.49 -10.10 8.91
N ARG A 102 0.18 -9.26 9.71
CA ARG A 102 -0.49 -8.44 10.74
C ARG A 102 -1.40 -7.38 10.10
N LEU A 103 -1.01 -6.81 8.97
CA LEU A 103 -1.85 -5.86 8.22
C LEU A 103 -3.10 -6.53 7.66
N VAL A 104 -3.00 -7.74 7.10
CA VAL A 104 -4.17 -8.48 6.59
C VAL A 104 -5.28 -8.60 7.64
N ALA A 105 -4.93 -8.87 8.89
CA ALA A 105 -5.92 -8.96 9.97
C ALA A 105 -6.68 -7.64 10.23
N ARG A 106 -6.03 -6.49 9.96
CA ARG A 106 -6.59 -5.14 10.18
C ARG A 106 -7.29 -4.55 8.96
N CYS A 107 -7.02 -5.06 7.77
CA CYS A 107 -7.64 -4.58 6.54
C CYS A 107 -9.05 -5.16 6.36
N ASP A 108 -9.86 -4.46 5.56
CA ASP A 108 -11.18 -4.90 5.11
C ASP A 108 -11.08 -5.74 3.83
N ALA A 109 -10.07 -5.44 3.00
CA ALA A 109 -9.84 -6.10 1.72
C ALA A 109 -8.37 -6.25 1.35
N CYS A 110 -8.11 -7.08 0.35
CA CYS A 110 -6.82 -7.24 -0.31
C CYS A 110 -7.00 -7.07 -1.82
N LEU A 111 -6.20 -6.18 -2.43
CA LEU A 111 -6.09 -6.00 -3.87
C LEU A 111 -4.80 -6.68 -4.35
N ARG A 112 -4.93 -7.77 -5.12
CA ARG A 112 -3.82 -8.53 -5.68
C ARG A 112 -3.44 -7.99 -7.07
N ILE A 113 -2.18 -7.59 -7.27
CA ILE A 113 -1.73 -6.96 -8.53
C ILE A 113 -0.44 -7.53 -9.14
N GLY A 114 -0.26 -7.39 -10.45
CA GLY A 114 0.97 -7.78 -11.13
C GLY A 114 1.14 -9.29 -11.28
N GLY A 115 2.38 -9.74 -11.51
CA GLY A 115 2.71 -11.11 -11.87
C GLY A 115 2.84 -12.11 -10.71
N PRO A 116 3.35 -13.33 -10.98
CA PRO A 116 3.54 -14.38 -9.99
C PRO A 116 4.30 -13.90 -8.75
N SER A 117 3.77 -14.15 -7.55
CA SER A 117 4.41 -13.74 -6.29
C SER A 117 3.88 -14.57 -5.13
N LYS A 118 4.71 -15.49 -4.61
CA LYS A 118 4.34 -16.35 -3.48
C LYS A 118 3.89 -15.54 -2.26
N GLY A 119 4.60 -14.45 -1.95
CA GLY A 119 4.26 -13.61 -0.81
C GLY A 119 2.93 -12.89 -0.97
N ALA A 120 2.62 -12.39 -2.18
CA ALA A 120 1.34 -11.75 -2.45
C ALA A 120 0.18 -12.75 -2.50
N ASP A 121 0.42 -13.94 -3.06
CA ASP A 121 -0.55 -15.02 -3.11
C ASP A 121 -0.86 -15.54 -1.69
N GLU A 122 0.14 -15.60 -0.80
CA GLU A 122 -0.04 -15.89 0.62
C GLU A 122 -0.94 -14.83 1.30
N MET A 123 -0.78 -13.54 0.98
CA MET A 123 -1.64 -12.48 1.53
C MET A 123 -3.10 -12.63 1.07
N VAL A 124 -3.33 -13.08 -0.17
CA VAL A 124 -4.67 -13.40 -0.68
C VAL A 124 -5.27 -14.59 0.06
N GLU A 125 -4.51 -15.66 0.25
CA GLU A 125 -4.96 -16.85 0.98
C GLU A 125 -5.31 -16.52 2.44
N LEU A 126 -4.47 -15.75 3.12
CA LEU A 126 -4.73 -15.28 4.48
C LEU A 126 -5.95 -14.34 4.53
N SER A 127 -6.10 -13.45 3.56
CA SER A 127 -7.28 -12.58 3.47
C SER A 127 -8.56 -13.40 3.30
N ARG A 128 -8.51 -14.45 2.46
CA ARG A 128 -9.62 -15.38 2.25
C ARG A 128 -9.98 -16.12 3.53
N SER A 129 -8.99 -16.63 4.26
CA SER A 129 -9.23 -17.39 5.50
C SER A 129 -9.82 -16.53 6.62
N LEU A 130 -9.57 -15.22 6.59
CA LEU A 130 -10.15 -14.25 7.52
C LEU A 130 -11.46 -13.61 7.02
N GLY A 131 -12.03 -14.09 5.91
CA GLY A 131 -13.30 -13.58 5.36
C GLY A 131 -13.24 -12.16 4.81
N LYS A 132 -12.04 -11.69 4.41
CA LYS A 132 -11.84 -10.35 3.82
C LYS A 132 -12.25 -10.34 2.36
N GLN A 133 -12.56 -9.15 1.84
CA GLN A 133 -12.81 -8.98 0.39
C GLN A 133 -11.51 -9.14 -0.39
N ILE A 134 -11.58 -9.71 -1.59
CA ILE A 134 -10.43 -9.94 -2.46
C ILE A 134 -10.75 -9.37 -3.83
N PHE A 135 -9.89 -8.48 -4.29
CA PHE A 135 -9.96 -7.87 -5.61
C PHE A 135 -8.74 -8.28 -6.42
N PHE A 136 -8.94 -8.59 -7.70
CA PHE A 136 -7.86 -8.89 -8.66
C PHE A 136 -7.74 -7.81 -9.74
N SER A 137 -8.64 -6.83 -9.72
CA SER A 137 -8.64 -5.67 -10.59
C SER A 137 -9.01 -4.44 -9.77
N LEU A 138 -8.38 -3.30 -10.07
CA LEU A 138 -8.73 -2.03 -9.46
C LEU A 138 -10.19 -1.65 -9.76
N ASN A 139 -10.70 -1.97 -10.95
CA ASN A 139 -12.06 -1.65 -11.37
C ASN A 139 -13.15 -2.40 -10.57
N ASP A 140 -12.77 -3.50 -9.90
CA ASP A 140 -13.70 -4.24 -9.05
C ASP A 140 -13.85 -3.60 -7.66
N VAL A 141 -12.96 -2.66 -7.32
CA VAL A 141 -13.01 -1.92 -6.06
C VAL A 141 -14.08 -0.82 -6.16
N PRO A 142 -14.97 -0.68 -5.17
CA PRO A 142 -15.97 0.39 -5.16
C PRO A 142 -15.36 1.77 -5.44
N GLY A 143 -15.98 2.58 -6.29
CA GLY A 143 -15.50 3.94 -6.60
C GLY A 143 -14.24 4.03 -7.47
N CYS A 144 -13.69 2.91 -7.95
CA CYS A 144 -12.52 2.88 -8.84
C CYS A 144 -12.84 2.54 -10.31
N GLY A 145 -14.10 2.23 -10.65
CA GLY A 145 -14.57 1.90 -12.00
C GLY A 145 -15.55 2.90 -12.59
#